data_AF-A0A1V0G012-F1
#
_entry.id   AF-A0A1V0G012-F1
#
_cell.length_a   1.000
_cell.length_b   1.000
_cell.length_c   1.000
_cell.angle_alpha   90.00
_cell.angle_beta   90.00
_cell.angle_gamma   90.00
#
_symmetry.space_group_name_H-M   'P 1'
#
loop_
_entity.id
_entity.type
_entity.pdbx_description
1 polymer ?
#
loop_
_entity_poly.entity_id
_entity_poly.type
_entity_poly.pdbx_seq_one_letter_code
_entity_poly.pdbx_strand_id
1 'polypeptide(L)'
;VWAKAAENLLEDSKRTNTEKKYKLNSPSSRARDHLRPYIQALAAEAMALDKSAKQLAKGKKLISDDELHKAINKAVYGQDEEPGFTGTTYKAFSANPGGSRSANCAGDGGAAKANTAFATLICVCATDGSNSSNAGKACSGSAALTNTWTANSNPSDDAMKDVKQLCNTNTQIKLTAAELTRRISDVAHLVRKTASDAYLGAYLGTGCSGVTGQGMCVKYTTITTTTGDPTEQISWLKNLKTVADRLHEHESAVMRLESIKEAVEAKRKLADNIAYMHIPQSGKQTAAAGPPEGAKPAVDKARRQQCKQHKDNKTACENDKCQWEGKDCKYSRFLVSKKLPLISSAFMGLYHFKYYSTIRIFLNHI
;
A
#
# COMPACT_ATOMS: atom_id res chain seq x y z
N VAL A 1 -16.71 -2.13 23.09
CA VAL A 1 -17.50 -1.85 21.86
C VAL A 1 -18.98 -1.76 22.19
N TRP A 2 -19.55 -2.75 22.87
CA TRP A 2 -20.95 -2.77 23.32
C TRP A 2 -21.35 -1.58 24.22
N ALA A 3 -20.55 -1.23 25.23
CA ALA A 3 -20.83 -0.09 26.10
C ALA A 3 -21.03 1.24 25.33
N LYS A 4 -20.12 1.55 24.40
CA LYS A 4 -20.20 2.75 23.54
C LYS A 4 -21.37 2.74 22.55
N ALA A 5 -21.83 1.54 22.15
CA ALA A 5 -23.03 1.40 21.34
C ALA A 5 -24.30 1.63 22.18
N ALA A 6 -24.33 1.10 23.41
CA ALA A 6 -25.41 1.31 24.35
C ALA A 6 -25.54 2.80 24.73
N GLU A 7 -24.44 3.48 25.04
CA GLU A 7 -24.41 4.92 25.34
C GLU A 7 -25.09 5.77 24.26
N ASN A 8 -24.87 5.46 22.98
CA ASN A 8 -25.48 6.17 21.87
C ASN A 8 -26.99 5.91 21.72
N LEU A 9 -27.52 4.87 22.37
CA LEU A 9 -28.94 4.49 22.33
C LEU A 9 -29.67 4.76 23.65
N LEU A 10 -28.97 5.22 24.69
CA LEU A 10 -29.59 5.68 25.93
C LEU A 10 -30.48 6.91 25.72
N GLU A 11 -30.16 7.74 24.72
CA GLU A 11 -31.00 8.86 24.32
C GLU A 11 -32.18 8.39 23.47
N ASP A 12 -33.41 8.60 23.96
CA ASP A 12 -34.64 8.13 23.31
C ASP A 12 -34.79 8.64 21.86
N SER A 13 -34.32 9.87 21.58
CA SER A 13 -34.32 10.46 20.24
C SER A 13 -33.43 9.63 19.28
N LYS A 14 -32.24 9.23 19.75
CA LYS A 14 -31.28 8.44 18.99
C LYS A 14 -31.77 7.01 18.81
N ARG A 15 -32.35 6.40 19.83
CA ARG A 15 -32.98 5.06 19.72
C ARG A 15 -34.10 5.06 18.69
N THR A 16 -35.03 6.02 18.79
CA THR A 16 -36.18 6.11 17.89
C THR A 16 -35.76 6.38 16.44
N ASN A 17 -34.80 7.30 16.22
CA ASN A 17 -34.27 7.58 14.88
C ASN A 17 -33.55 6.36 14.28
N THR A 18 -32.83 5.64 15.12
CA THR A 18 -32.13 4.41 14.80
C THR A 18 -33.15 3.33 14.38
N GLU A 19 -34.17 3.06 15.19
CA GLU A 19 -35.24 2.11 14.85
C GLU A 19 -35.98 2.47 13.55
N LYS A 20 -36.29 3.76 13.32
CA LYS A 20 -36.89 4.23 12.07
C LYS A 20 -35.98 4.01 10.87
N LYS A 21 -34.69 4.36 10.99
CA LYS A 21 -33.70 4.25 9.91
C LYS A 21 -33.58 2.83 9.38
N TYR A 22 -33.64 1.84 10.26
CA TYR A 22 -33.53 0.42 9.90
C TYR A 22 -34.89 -0.28 9.91
N LYS A 23 -35.99 0.49 9.94
CA LYS A 23 -37.38 0.04 9.93
C LYS A 23 -37.72 -1.01 10.99
N LEU A 24 -36.99 -1.03 12.11
CA LEU A 24 -37.28 -1.91 13.23
C LEU A 24 -38.46 -1.41 14.07
N ASN A 25 -38.91 -0.17 13.88
CA ASN A 25 -40.13 0.35 14.51
C ASN A 25 -41.43 -0.31 14.01
N SER A 26 -41.41 -0.93 12.82
CA SER A 26 -42.59 -1.55 12.17
C SER A 26 -42.86 -3.02 12.54
N PRO A 27 -41.86 -3.93 12.64
CA PRO A 27 -42.10 -5.33 13.00
C PRO A 27 -42.59 -5.50 14.44
N SER A 28 -43.40 -6.55 14.68
CA SER A 28 -43.83 -6.96 16.03
C SER A 28 -42.65 -7.42 16.88
N SER A 29 -42.80 -7.42 18.20
CA SER A 29 -41.80 -7.96 19.13
C SER A 29 -41.32 -9.36 18.73
N ARG A 30 -42.25 -10.26 18.37
CA ARG A 30 -41.94 -11.62 17.92
C ARG A 30 -41.13 -11.67 16.62
N ALA A 31 -41.40 -10.78 15.66
CA ALA A 31 -40.61 -10.69 14.42
C ALA A 31 -39.20 -10.16 14.69
N ARG A 32 -39.07 -9.22 15.63
CA ARG A 32 -37.77 -8.73 16.10
C ARG A 32 -36.96 -9.80 16.84
N ASP A 33 -37.61 -10.61 17.69
CA ASP A 33 -36.98 -11.75 18.38
C ASP A 33 -36.45 -12.79 17.38
N HIS A 34 -37.21 -13.07 16.32
CA HIS A 34 -36.78 -14.01 15.28
C HIS A 34 -35.59 -13.50 14.45
N LEU A 35 -35.50 -12.18 14.23
CA LEU A 35 -34.40 -11.58 13.47
C LEU A 35 -33.10 -11.47 14.28
N ARG A 36 -33.21 -11.31 15.59
CA ARG A 36 -32.07 -11.09 16.50
C ARG A 36 -30.90 -12.05 16.29
N PRO A 37 -31.07 -13.39 16.26
CA PRO A 37 -29.92 -14.31 16.13
C PRO A 37 -29.18 -14.14 14.80
N TYR A 38 -29.88 -13.85 13.70
CA TYR A 38 -29.23 -13.64 12.39
C TYR A 38 -28.38 -12.38 12.38
N ILE A 39 -28.92 -11.29 12.93
CA ILE A 39 -28.19 -10.03 13.01
C ILE A 39 -27.00 -10.24 13.99
N GLN A 40 -27.19 -10.96 15.11
CA GLN A 40 -26.12 -11.29 16.08
C GLN A 40 -24.96 -12.06 15.45
N ALA A 41 -25.25 -13.03 14.59
CA ALA A 41 -24.21 -13.74 13.84
C ALA A 41 -23.40 -12.77 12.95
N LEU A 42 -24.07 -11.89 12.20
CA LEU A 42 -23.39 -10.88 11.37
C LEU A 42 -22.56 -9.88 12.22
N ALA A 43 -23.06 -9.52 13.40
CA ALA A 43 -22.31 -8.70 14.37
C ALA A 43 -21.02 -9.40 14.80
N ALA A 44 -21.13 -10.67 15.19
CA ALA A 44 -20.01 -11.46 15.69
C ALA A 44 -18.92 -11.58 14.63
N GLU A 45 -19.31 -11.87 13.39
CA GLU A 45 -18.38 -11.94 12.26
C GLU A 45 -17.73 -10.58 11.96
N ALA A 46 -18.49 -9.49 11.97
CA ALA A 46 -17.94 -8.14 11.77
C ALA A 46 -16.97 -7.74 12.91
N MET A 47 -17.25 -8.13 14.15
CA MET A 47 -16.35 -7.90 15.29
C MET A 47 -15.06 -8.73 15.17
N ALA A 48 -15.13 -9.96 14.66
CA ALA A 48 -13.94 -10.77 14.40
C ALA A 48 -13.05 -10.14 13.30
N LEU A 49 -13.67 -9.56 12.26
CA LEU A 49 -12.98 -8.80 11.22
C LEU A 49 -12.34 -7.51 11.78
N ASP A 50 -13.06 -6.75 12.61
CA ASP A 50 -12.52 -5.57 13.30
C ASP A 50 -11.34 -5.92 14.21
N LYS A 51 -11.42 -7.05 14.93
CA LYS A 51 -10.30 -7.58 15.72
C LYS A 51 -9.10 -7.88 14.82
N SER A 52 -9.33 -8.51 13.67
CA SER A 52 -8.27 -8.82 12.70
C SER A 52 -7.61 -7.54 12.15
N ALA A 53 -8.41 -6.52 11.80
CA ALA A 53 -7.91 -5.22 11.36
C ALA A 53 -7.06 -4.52 12.43
N LYS A 54 -7.49 -4.56 13.70
CA LYS A 54 -6.72 -4.01 14.83
C LYS A 54 -5.41 -4.75 15.07
N GLN A 55 -5.38 -6.06 14.87
CA GLN A 55 -4.13 -6.84 15.00
C GLN A 55 -3.16 -6.51 13.87
N LEU A 56 -3.64 -6.33 12.63
CA LEU A 56 -2.82 -5.85 11.51
C LEU A 56 -2.20 -4.47 11.81
N ALA A 57 -2.99 -3.54 12.36
CA ALA A 57 -2.50 -2.22 12.74
C ALA A 57 -1.47 -2.28 13.90
N LYS A 58 -1.67 -3.17 14.88
CA LYS A 58 -0.73 -3.36 16.01
C LYS A 58 0.58 -4.03 15.60
N GLY A 59 0.56 -4.89 14.58
CA GLY A 59 1.73 -5.62 14.11
C GLY A 59 2.81 -4.76 13.44
N LYS A 60 2.66 -3.42 13.40
CA LYS A 60 3.56 -2.47 12.73
C LYS A 60 3.85 -2.81 11.25
N LYS A 61 2.93 -3.52 10.59
CA LYS A 61 3.06 -3.84 9.16
C LYS A 61 2.82 -2.64 8.26
N LEU A 62 2.15 -1.61 8.78
CA LEU A 62 1.97 -0.35 8.09
C LEU A 62 3.14 0.57 8.41
N ILE A 63 3.89 0.95 7.39
CA ILE A 63 4.87 2.04 7.43
C ILE A 63 4.20 3.39 7.13
N SER A 64 4.63 4.44 7.82
CA SER A 64 4.27 5.83 7.50
C SER A 64 5.25 6.46 6.50
N ASP A 65 4.85 7.53 5.83
CA ASP A 65 5.71 8.26 4.90
C ASP A 65 6.98 8.81 5.57
N ASP A 66 6.89 9.28 6.82
CA ASP A 66 8.03 9.75 7.61
C ASP A 66 9.04 8.62 7.88
N GLU A 67 8.56 7.45 8.32
CA GLU A 67 9.43 6.29 8.55
C GLU A 67 10.08 5.79 7.25
N LEU A 68 9.35 5.85 6.14
CA LEU A 68 9.84 5.47 4.82
C LEU A 68 10.93 6.44 4.33
N HIS A 69 10.68 7.75 4.43
CA HIS A 69 11.66 8.78 4.08
C HIS A 69 12.93 8.64 4.91
N LYS A 70 12.83 8.49 6.23
CA LYS A 70 13.98 8.29 7.11
C LYS A 70 14.79 7.05 6.73
N ALA A 71 14.12 5.95 6.41
CA ALA A 71 14.82 4.72 6.04
C ALA A 71 15.56 4.85 4.69
N ILE A 72 14.96 5.52 3.70
CA ILE A 72 15.60 5.80 2.42
C ILE A 72 16.77 6.76 2.60
N ASN A 73 16.58 7.86 3.34
CA ASN A 73 17.64 8.84 3.61
C ASN A 73 18.82 8.20 4.35
N LYS A 74 18.57 7.26 5.27
CA LYS A 74 19.66 6.50 5.91
C LYS A 74 20.48 5.70 4.92
N ALA A 75 19.85 5.05 3.93
CA ALA A 75 20.59 4.31 2.92
C ALA A 75 21.31 5.23 1.92
N VAL A 76 20.68 6.35 1.54
CA VAL A 76 21.23 7.27 0.54
C VAL A 76 22.32 8.17 1.13
N TYR A 77 22.09 8.73 2.31
CA TYR A 77 22.94 9.75 2.93
C TYR A 77 23.57 9.32 4.25
N GLY A 78 23.03 8.30 4.94
CA GLY A 78 23.54 7.89 6.26
C GLY A 78 22.91 8.65 7.43
N GLN A 79 21.83 9.41 7.21
CA GLN A 79 21.13 10.19 8.22
C GLN A 79 19.62 10.22 7.94
N ASP A 80 18.83 10.72 8.88
CA ASP A 80 17.36 10.66 8.82
C ASP A 80 16.76 11.60 7.74
N GLU A 81 17.48 12.66 7.37
CA GLU A 81 17.00 13.70 6.47
C GLU A 81 17.94 13.91 5.27
N GLU A 82 17.39 14.34 4.15
CA GLU A 82 18.20 14.71 3.00
C GLU A 82 19.06 15.95 3.35
N PRO A 83 20.40 15.89 3.17
CA PRO A 83 21.26 17.03 3.48
C PRO A 83 21.03 18.19 2.52
N GLY A 84 20.99 19.41 3.07
CA GLY A 84 20.99 20.64 2.28
C GLY A 84 22.36 21.04 1.71
N PHE A 85 23.45 20.36 2.12
CA PHE A 85 24.84 20.70 1.80
C PHE A 85 25.16 22.18 2.09
N THR A 86 24.94 22.58 3.34
CA THR A 86 25.22 23.94 3.82
C THR A 86 26.09 23.89 5.06
N GLY A 87 27.17 24.66 5.07
CA GLY A 87 28.03 24.85 6.24
C GLY A 87 28.88 23.64 6.61
N THR A 88 29.13 22.70 5.69
CA THR A 88 29.97 21.50 5.86
C THR A 88 29.52 20.52 6.94
N THR A 89 28.25 20.58 7.34
CA THR A 89 27.65 19.76 8.40
C THR A 89 27.54 18.29 8.00
N TYR A 90 27.24 18.03 6.72
CA TYR A 90 27.18 16.69 6.17
C TYR A 90 28.57 16.17 5.77
N LYS A 91 28.85 14.90 6.07
CA LYS A 91 30.10 14.20 5.69
C LYS A 91 29.77 12.88 5.01
N ALA A 92 30.09 12.76 3.72
CA ALA A 92 29.85 11.55 2.94
C ALA A 92 30.66 10.33 3.44
N PHE A 93 31.84 10.55 4.01
CA PHE A 93 32.79 9.52 4.46
C PHE A 93 33.09 9.61 5.96
N SER A 94 32.10 9.99 6.77
CA SER A 94 32.21 10.28 8.21
C SER A 94 33.09 11.49 8.56
N ALA A 95 33.14 11.83 9.86
CA ALA A 95 34.00 12.91 10.37
C ALA A 95 35.51 12.62 10.17
N ASN A 96 35.89 11.34 10.12
CA ASN A 96 37.26 10.89 9.91
C ASN A 96 37.34 10.11 8.59
N PRO A 97 37.43 10.81 7.43
CA PRO A 97 37.54 10.15 6.14
C PRO A 97 38.86 9.36 6.04
N GLY A 98 38.90 8.42 5.10
CA GLY A 98 40.10 7.68 4.76
C GLY A 98 41.20 8.60 4.24
N GLY A 99 42.45 8.21 4.45
CA GLY A 99 43.63 9.01 4.09
C GLY A 99 43.88 9.18 2.58
N SER A 100 42.96 8.73 1.72
CA SER A 100 42.96 8.96 0.28
C SER A 100 41.55 8.75 -0.31
N ARG A 101 41.30 9.24 -1.52
CA ARG A 101 40.08 8.92 -2.28
C ARG A 101 39.89 7.42 -2.45
N SER A 102 40.94 6.66 -2.77
CA SER A 102 40.84 5.19 -2.88
C SER A 102 40.42 4.51 -1.56
N ALA A 103 40.86 5.04 -0.41
CA ALA A 103 40.45 4.53 0.89
C ALA A 103 38.98 4.85 1.20
N ASN A 104 38.52 6.04 0.80
CA ASN A 104 37.11 6.44 0.88
C ASN A 104 36.23 5.62 -0.07
N CYS A 105 36.69 5.40 -1.30
CA CYS A 105 36.00 4.71 -2.38
C CYS A 105 36.22 3.19 -2.37
N ALA A 106 36.22 2.63 -1.17
CA ALA A 106 36.01 1.21 -0.93
C ALA A 106 34.64 1.03 -0.26
N GLY A 107 34.02 -0.15 -0.39
CA GLY A 107 32.67 -0.41 0.07
C GLY A 107 32.52 -1.52 1.10
N ASP A 108 33.62 -2.15 1.53
CA ASP A 108 33.64 -3.31 2.44
C ASP A 108 33.41 -2.95 3.92
N GLY A 109 32.54 -1.99 4.21
CA GLY A 109 32.23 -1.55 5.56
C GLY A 109 33.32 -0.72 6.25
N GLY A 110 32.94 -0.01 7.32
CA GLY A 110 33.80 0.87 8.11
C GLY A 110 33.50 2.35 7.86
N ALA A 111 33.47 3.17 8.91
CA ALA A 111 32.85 4.51 8.86
C ALA A 111 33.44 5.46 7.80
N ALA A 112 34.74 5.33 7.50
CA ALA A 112 35.45 6.15 6.53
C ALA A 112 35.18 5.80 5.04
N LYS A 113 34.40 4.74 4.78
CA LYS A 113 34.19 4.17 3.44
C LYS A 113 32.86 4.60 2.82
N ALA A 114 32.69 4.32 1.52
CA ALA A 114 31.50 4.60 0.73
C ALA A 114 30.32 3.68 1.10
N ASN A 115 29.80 3.82 2.32
CA ASN A 115 28.71 2.96 2.84
C ASN A 115 27.31 3.41 2.43
N THR A 116 27.17 4.57 1.80
CA THR A 116 25.88 5.16 1.39
C THR A 116 25.80 5.25 -0.13
N ALA A 117 24.58 5.29 -0.67
CA ALA A 117 24.40 5.42 -2.11
C ALA A 117 25.00 6.74 -2.65
N PHE A 118 24.90 7.82 -1.88
CA PHE A 118 25.44 9.11 -2.27
C PHE A 118 26.97 9.17 -2.20
N ALA A 119 27.60 8.58 -1.17
CA ALA A 119 29.06 8.45 -1.12
C ALA A 119 29.59 7.60 -2.28
N THR A 120 28.85 6.54 -2.66
CA THR A 120 29.13 5.73 -3.84
C THR A 120 29.06 6.58 -5.12
N LEU A 121 28.02 7.40 -5.27
CA LEU A 121 27.87 8.29 -6.42
C LEU A 121 29.01 9.34 -6.50
N ILE A 122 29.41 9.92 -5.36
CA ILE A 122 30.57 10.82 -5.29
C ILE A 122 31.83 10.13 -5.80
N CYS A 123 32.09 8.89 -5.39
CA CYS A 123 33.25 8.13 -5.86
C CYS A 123 33.25 7.88 -7.38
N VAL A 124 32.09 7.63 -7.96
CA VAL A 124 31.93 7.35 -9.40
C VAL A 124 31.90 8.63 -10.24
N CYS A 125 31.50 9.78 -9.69
CA CYS A 125 31.19 10.98 -10.47
C CYS A 125 31.99 12.24 -10.12
N ALA A 126 32.54 12.36 -8.90
CA ALA A 126 33.23 13.58 -8.50
C ALA A 126 34.52 13.78 -9.28
N THR A 127 34.66 14.95 -9.90
CA THR A 127 35.82 15.32 -10.70
C THR A 127 37.04 15.53 -9.81
N ASP A 128 38.14 14.85 -10.14
CA ASP A 128 39.45 15.19 -9.58
C ASP A 128 40.01 16.45 -10.26
N GLY A 129 40.57 17.37 -9.50
CA GLY A 129 41.13 18.63 -10.00
C GLY A 129 42.40 18.49 -10.83
N SER A 130 43.05 17.32 -10.83
CA SER A 130 44.12 17.01 -11.78
C SER A 130 43.60 16.55 -13.15
N ASN A 131 42.29 16.29 -13.28
CA ASN A 131 41.70 15.79 -14.51
C ASN A 131 41.11 16.91 -15.37
N SER A 132 41.79 17.28 -16.46
CA SER A 132 41.24 18.09 -17.55
C SER A 132 40.59 17.28 -18.68
N SER A 133 40.58 15.95 -18.54
CA SER A 133 40.20 14.98 -19.60
C SER A 133 38.88 14.25 -19.29
N ASN A 134 38.57 13.18 -20.05
CA ASN A 134 37.30 12.45 -19.98
C ASN A 134 36.95 11.90 -18.59
N ALA A 135 37.91 11.69 -17.69
CA ALA A 135 37.65 11.26 -16.31
C ALA A 135 36.78 12.26 -15.53
N GLY A 136 36.97 13.58 -15.74
CA GLY A 136 36.09 14.59 -15.14
C GLY A 136 34.66 14.57 -15.71
N LYS A 137 34.47 13.99 -16.89
CA LYS A 137 33.18 13.91 -17.60
C LYS A 137 32.44 12.60 -17.38
N ALA A 138 32.93 11.72 -16.50
CA ALA A 138 32.49 10.32 -16.41
C ALA A 138 30.98 10.15 -16.24
N CYS A 139 30.32 11.03 -15.47
CA CYS A 139 28.87 10.95 -15.24
C CYS A 139 28.05 12.06 -15.94
N SER A 140 28.68 13.14 -16.36
CA SER A 140 28.02 14.31 -17.00
C SER A 140 28.04 14.25 -18.53
N GLY A 141 28.94 13.46 -19.12
CA GLY A 141 29.04 13.19 -20.57
C GLY A 141 29.60 14.33 -21.43
N SER A 142 29.33 15.60 -21.10
CA SER A 142 29.70 16.75 -21.95
C SER A 142 30.80 17.64 -21.36
N ALA A 143 30.72 17.95 -20.06
CA ALA A 143 31.66 18.82 -19.36
C ALA A 143 32.00 18.28 -17.97
N ALA A 144 33.19 18.58 -17.46
CA ALA A 144 33.54 18.20 -16.09
C ALA A 144 32.69 18.96 -15.07
N LEU A 145 32.53 18.41 -13.86
CA LEU A 145 31.88 19.14 -12.77
C LEU A 145 32.75 20.32 -12.35
N THR A 146 32.10 21.41 -11.95
CA THR A 146 32.77 22.69 -11.63
C THR A 146 33.65 22.56 -10.40
N ASN A 147 33.14 21.92 -9.35
CA ASN A 147 33.80 21.79 -8.07
C ASN A 147 34.52 20.44 -7.98
N THR A 148 35.81 20.50 -7.65
CA THR A 148 36.69 19.33 -7.66
C THR A 148 36.85 18.72 -6.27
N TRP A 149 37.21 17.44 -6.23
CA TRP A 149 37.58 16.73 -5.01
C TRP A 149 38.92 16.01 -5.21
N THR A 150 40.01 16.62 -4.75
CA THR A 150 41.39 16.11 -4.87
C THR A 150 42.03 15.71 -3.54
N ALA A 151 41.35 16.01 -2.42
CA ALA A 151 41.94 15.96 -1.09
C ALA A 151 41.71 14.63 -0.36
N ASN A 152 42.56 14.34 0.63
CA ASN A 152 42.41 13.26 1.61
C ASN A 152 41.33 13.60 2.66
N SER A 153 40.29 14.32 2.26
CA SER A 153 39.21 14.82 3.12
C SER A 153 37.85 14.46 2.52
N ASN A 154 36.77 14.82 3.21
CA ASN A 154 35.45 14.85 2.57
C ASN A 154 35.44 15.88 1.41
N PRO A 155 34.61 15.67 0.38
CA PRO A 155 34.33 16.68 -0.63
C PRO A 155 33.69 17.93 0.00
N SER A 156 33.83 19.08 -0.66
CA SER A 156 33.14 20.31 -0.26
C SER A 156 31.63 20.18 -0.49
N ASP A 157 30.85 21.04 0.16
CA ASP A 157 29.41 21.13 -0.04
C ASP A 157 29.06 21.36 -1.52
N ASP A 158 29.81 22.23 -2.22
CA ASP A 158 29.54 22.55 -3.62
C ASP A 158 29.92 21.39 -4.55
N ALA A 159 30.99 20.64 -4.27
CA ALA A 159 31.29 19.40 -4.99
C ALA A 159 30.19 18.35 -4.81
N MET A 160 29.61 18.24 -3.61
CA MET A 160 28.47 17.36 -3.36
C MET A 160 27.20 17.84 -4.08
N LYS A 161 26.94 19.15 -4.11
CA LYS A 161 25.82 19.72 -4.88
C LYS A 161 25.93 19.43 -6.37
N ASP A 162 27.12 19.62 -6.96
CA ASP A 162 27.37 19.31 -8.37
C ASP A 162 27.05 17.84 -8.69
N VAL A 163 27.49 16.91 -7.82
CA VAL A 163 27.16 15.49 -7.97
C VAL A 163 25.67 15.22 -7.81
N LYS A 164 25.01 15.85 -6.83
CA LYS A 164 23.55 15.68 -6.62
C LYS A 164 22.74 16.18 -7.82
N GLN A 165 23.17 17.26 -8.49
CA GLN A 165 22.49 17.82 -9.66
C GLN A 165 22.50 16.90 -10.88
N LEU A 166 23.35 15.87 -10.90
CA LEU A 166 23.30 14.81 -11.92
C LEU A 166 22.07 13.90 -11.77
N CYS A 167 21.44 13.87 -10.59
CA CYS A 167 20.25 13.07 -10.34
C CYS A 167 18.99 13.75 -10.89
N ASN A 168 18.05 12.94 -11.40
CA ASN A 168 16.71 13.44 -11.75
C ASN A 168 15.89 13.68 -10.47
N THR A 169 15.88 14.92 -9.98
CA THR A 169 15.12 15.35 -8.79
C THR A 169 13.73 15.88 -9.11
N ASN A 170 13.36 16.03 -10.39
CA ASN A 170 12.12 16.67 -10.82
C ASN A 170 10.96 15.68 -11.01
N THR A 171 11.26 14.38 -11.03
CA THR A 171 10.26 13.33 -11.27
C THR A 171 9.75 12.77 -9.96
N GLN A 172 8.44 12.88 -9.74
CA GLN A 172 7.79 12.21 -8.62
C GLN A 172 7.55 10.74 -8.98
N ILE A 173 8.06 9.83 -8.14
CA ILE A 173 7.90 8.39 -8.32
C ILE A 173 7.04 7.88 -7.17
N LYS A 174 5.95 7.18 -7.50
CA LYS A 174 5.24 6.39 -6.50
C LYS A 174 6.11 5.18 -6.15
N LEU A 175 6.65 5.18 -4.94
CA LEU A 175 7.49 4.08 -4.48
C LEU A 175 6.62 2.86 -4.13
N THR A 176 6.96 1.71 -4.71
CA THR A 176 6.39 0.40 -4.39
C THR A 176 7.52 -0.57 -4.07
N ALA A 177 7.20 -1.68 -3.40
CA ALA A 177 8.16 -2.75 -3.13
C ALA A 177 8.79 -3.28 -4.43
N ALA A 178 7.97 -3.48 -5.46
CA ALA A 178 8.40 -3.97 -6.77
C ALA A 178 9.36 -2.97 -7.46
N GLU A 179 9.02 -1.68 -7.46
CA GLU A 179 9.85 -0.67 -8.11
C GLU A 179 11.19 -0.47 -7.39
N LEU A 180 11.19 -0.49 -6.05
CA LEU A 180 12.43 -0.39 -5.28
C LEU A 180 13.33 -1.61 -5.52
N THR A 181 12.76 -2.81 -5.49
CA THR A 181 13.48 -4.07 -5.77
C THR A 181 14.09 -4.06 -7.17
N ARG A 182 13.35 -3.57 -8.17
CA ARG A 182 13.83 -3.44 -9.54
C ARG A 182 15.05 -2.53 -9.62
N ARG A 183 15.00 -1.34 -8.99
CA ARG A 183 16.12 -0.38 -8.97
C ARG A 183 17.36 -0.92 -8.24
N ILE A 184 17.16 -1.63 -7.14
CA ILE A 184 18.25 -2.31 -6.41
C ILE A 184 18.94 -3.31 -7.34
N SER A 185 18.16 -4.13 -8.06
CA SER A 185 18.67 -5.11 -9.01
C SER A 185 19.42 -4.45 -10.17
N ASP A 186 18.88 -3.38 -10.75
CA ASP A 186 19.52 -2.63 -11.82
C ASP A 186 20.93 -2.15 -11.41
N VAL A 187 21.08 -1.59 -10.21
CA VAL A 187 22.40 -1.16 -9.72
C VAL A 187 23.30 -2.34 -9.38
N ALA A 188 22.78 -3.39 -8.75
CA ALA A 188 23.54 -4.60 -8.46
C ALA A 188 24.14 -5.22 -9.74
N HIS A 189 23.42 -5.17 -10.86
CA HIS A 189 23.90 -5.65 -12.16
C HIS A 189 24.98 -4.77 -12.82
N LEU A 190 25.17 -3.53 -12.36
CA LEU A 190 26.28 -2.69 -12.80
C LEU A 190 27.61 -3.08 -12.14
N VAL A 191 27.58 -3.86 -11.06
CA VAL A 191 28.80 -4.30 -10.36
C VAL A 191 29.56 -5.31 -11.22
N ARG A 192 30.81 -4.96 -11.55
CA ARG A 192 31.72 -5.79 -12.34
C ARG A 192 32.62 -6.59 -11.42
N LYS A 193 32.51 -7.91 -11.50
CA LYS A 193 33.23 -8.87 -10.66
C LYS A 193 34.53 -9.32 -11.34
N THR A 194 35.58 -9.50 -10.55
CA THR A 194 36.86 -10.12 -10.93
C THR A 194 37.12 -11.34 -10.03
N ALA A 195 38.26 -12.00 -10.20
CA ALA A 195 38.65 -13.12 -9.34
C ALA A 195 38.84 -12.70 -7.87
N SER A 196 39.33 -11.47 -7.62
CA SER A 196 39.70 -10.99 -6.29
C SER A 196 38.74 -9.97 -5.70
N ASP A 197 38.02 -9.22 -6.54
CA ASP A 197 37.29 -8.02 -6.13
C ASP A 197 36.09 -7.77 -7.05
N ALA A 198 35.29 -6.75 -6.72
CA ALA A 198 34.30 -6.20 -7.61
C ALA A 198 34.31 -4.67 -7.59
N TYR A 199 33.77 -4.07 -8.65
CA TYR A 199 33.79 -2.64 -8.86
C TYR A 199 32.45 -2.13 -9.36
N LEU A 200 31.95 -1.05 -8.76
CA LEU A 200 30.88 -0.26 -9.34
C LEU A 200 31.50 0.99 -9.98
N GLY A 201 31.32 1.18 -11.28
CA GLY A 201 32.02 2.21 -12.06
C GLY A 201 33.24 1.67 -12.82
N ALA A 202 34.02 2.58 -13.41
CA ALA A 202 35.15 2.23 -14.27
C ALA A 202 36.43 2.09 -13.44
N TYR A 203 36.99 0.87 -13.40
CA TYR A 203 38.30 0.57 -12.81
C TYR A 203 39.32 0.31 -13.93
N LEU A 204 40.41 1.08 -13.96
CA LEU A 204 41.37 1.10 -15.07
C LEU A 204 42.83 0.81 -14.65
N GLY A 205 43.15 0.98 -13.37
CA GLY A 205 44.52 0.92 -12.86
C GLY A 205 44.58 0.47 -11.40
N THR A 206 45.28 1.21 -10.55
CA THR A 206 45.62 0.75 -9.19
C THR A 206 44.50 0.94 -8.16
N GLY A 207 43.56 1.86 -8.38
CA GLY A 207 42.54 2.18 -7.38
C GLY A 207 41.44 3.09 -7.88
N CYS A 208 40.39 3.21 -7.06
CA CYS A 208 39.29 4.14 -7.28
C CYS A 208 39.63 5.54 -6.73
N SER A 209 40.66 6.16 -7.30
CA SER A 209 41.15 7.47 -6.84
C SER A 209 40.45 8.65 -7.51
N GLY A 210 39.69 8.40 -8.57
CA GLY A 210 39.13 9.43 -9.44
C GLY A 210 40.14 10.03 -10.43
N VAL A 211 41.42 9.67 -10.37
CA VAL A 211 42.46 10.17 -11.29
C VAL A 211 42.38 9.46 -12.64
N THR A 212 42.67 10.19 -13.72
CA THR A 212 42.75 9.65 -15.09
C THR A 212 43.66 8.41 -15.14
N GLY A 213 43.16 7.32 -15.74
CA GLY A 213 43.88 6.05 -15.84
C GLY A 213 43.86 5.17 -14.58
N GLN A 214 43.28 5.63 -13.47
CA GLN A 214 43.16 4.83 -12.24
C GLN A 214 41.75 4.25 -12.10
N GLY A 215 40.75 5.09 -11.82
CA GLY A 215 39.37 4.59 -11.72
C GLY A 215 38.39 5.59 -11.12
N MET A 216 37.23 5.67 -11.74
CA MET A 216 36.03 6.36 -11.27
C MET A 216 35.06 5.28 -10.79
N CYS A 217 35.28 4.78 -9.58
CA CYS A 217 34.64 3.56 -9.10
C CYS A 217 34.49 3.49 -7.59
N VAL A 218 33.84 2.43 -7.09
CA VAL A 218 33.97 1.94 -5.72
C VAL A 218 34.44 0.49 -5.77
N LYS A 219 35.43 0.15 -4.95
CA LYS A 219 35.99 -1.20 -4.82
C LYS A 219 35.28 -1.99 -3.71
N TYR A 220 34.99 -3.26 -3.95
CA TYR A 220 34.45 -4.22 -2.99
C TYR A 220 35.28 -5.50 -3.00
N THR A 221 35.97 -5.82 -1.90
CA THR A 221 36.78 -7.03 -1.73
C THR A 221 35.95 -8.25 -1.30
N THR A 222 34.76 -8.06 -0.73
CA THR A 222 33.89 -9.17 -0.30
C THR A 222 33.06 -9.80 -1.42
N ILE A 223 33.16 -9.24 -2.63
CA ILE A 223 32.43 -9.68 -3.82
C ILE A 223 33.45 -10.11 -4.87
N THR A 224 33.29 -11.33 -5.38
CA THR A 224 34.13 -11.89 -6.44
C THR A 224 33.27 -12.57 -7.51
N THR A 225 33.90 -13.14 -8.53
CA THR A 225 33.25 -14.01 -9.52
C THR A 225 32.60 -15.26 -8.93
N THR A 226 33.03 -15.70 -7.72
CA THR A 226 32.54 -16.94 -7.09
C THR A 226 31.77 -16.71 -5.80
N THR A 227 31.88 -15.52 -5.19
CA THR A 227 31.30 -15.20 -3.88
C THR A 227 30.71 -13.80 -3.83
N GLY A 228 29.81 -13.55 -2.87
CA GLY A 228 29.24 -12.24 -2.60
C GLY A 228 28.12 -11.83 -3.58
N ASP A 229 26.91 -11.71 -3.05
CA ASP A 229 25.81 -11.03 -3.73
C ASP A 229 25.91 -9.52 -3.49
N PRO A 230 26.00 -8.66 -4.53
CA PRO A 230 26.02 -7.22 -4.35
C PRO A 230 24.87 -6.68 -3.49
N THR A 231 23.68 -7.27 -3.58
CA THR A 231 22.52 -6.82 -2.78
C THR A 231 22.65 -7.11 -1.29
N GLU A 232 23.54 -8.01 -0.91
CA GLU A 232 23.81 -8.39 0.49
C GLU A 232 25.11 -7.80 1.03
N GLN A 233 26.11 -7.65 0.16
CA GLN A 233 27.45 -7.20 0.55
C GLN A 233 27.59 -5.68 0.52
N ILE A 234 26.82 -4.99 -0.33
CA ILE A 234 26.83 -3.53 -0.39
C ILE A 234 25.80 -2.99 0.61
N SER A 235 26.30 -2.41 1.70
CA SER A 235 25.49 -1.99 2.86
C SER A 235 24.24 -1.18 2.50
N TRP A 236 24.35 -0.18 1.63
CA TRP A 236 23.21 0.65 1.26
C TRP A 236 22.21 -0.08 0.36
N LEU A 237 22.63 -1.01 -0.50
CA LEU A 237 21.70 -1.87 -1.27
C LEU A 237 20.94 -2.80 -0.33
N LYS A 238 21.63 -3.41 0.64
CA LYS A 238 21.00 -4.26 1.66
C LYS A 238 19.99 -3.50 2.51
N ASN A 239 20.32 -2.26 2.89
CA ASN A 239 19.40 -1.40 3.63
C ASN A 239 18.16 -1.05 2.79
N LEU A 240 18.34 -0.71 1.51
CA LEU A 240 17.20 -0.48 0.60
C LEU A 240 16.37 -1.75 0.36
N LYS A 241 16.99 -2.93 0.31
CA LYS A 241 16.28 -4.21 0.23
C LYS A 241 15.39 -4.43 1.45
N THR A 242 15.91 -4.16 2.65
CA THR A 242 15.12 -4.17 3.90
C THR A 242 13.93 -3.19 3.83
N VAL A 243 14.09 -2.03 3.19
CA VAL A 243 12.98 -1.09 2.96
C VAL A 243 11.97 -1.67 1.98
N ALA A 244 12.41 -2.33 0.92
CA ALA A 244 11.53 -2.99 -0.04
C ALA A 244 10.70 -4.11 0.62
N ASP A 245 11.30 -4.91 1.51
CA ASP A 245 10.60 -5.94 2.27
C ASP A 245 9.51 -5.34 3.17
N ARG A 246 9.82 -4.23 3.86
CA ARG A 246 8.84 -3.49 4.68
C ARG A 246 7.70 -2.90 3.84
N LEU A 247 8.01 -2.37 2.64
CA LEU A 247 7.00 -1.89 1.71
C LEU A 247 6.10 -3.04 1.24
N HIS A 248 6.65 -4.23 0.99
CA HIS A 248 5.87 -5.39 0.59
C HIS A 248 4.89 -5.81 1.71
N GLU A 249 5.34 -5.82 2.96
CA GLU A 249 4.46 -6.06 4.11
C GLU A 249 3.37 -5.00 4.25
N HIS A 250 3.71 -3.73 4.02
CA HIS A 250 2.74 -2.62 4.02
C HIS A 250 1.68 -2.81 2.92
N GLU A 251 2.10 -3.05 1.68
CA GLU A 251 1.21 -3.28 0.54
C GLU A 251 0.25 -4.45 0.81
N SER A 252 0.77 -5.57 1.34
CA SER A 252 -0.05 -6.72 1.73
C SER A 252 -1.04 -6.39 2.86
N ALA A 253 -0.60 -5.63 3.87
CA ALA A 253 -1.46 -5.21 4.97
C ALA A 253 -2.59 -4.27 4.49
N VAL A 254 -2.29 -3.33 3.59
CA VAL A 254 -3.28 -2.44 2.97
C VAL A 254 -4.33 -3.24 2.21
N MET A 255 -3.93 -4.15 1.32
CA MET A 255 -4.87 -5.02 0.59
C MET A 255 -5.79 -5.81 1.53
N ARG A 256 -5.25 -6.34 2.64
CA ARG A 256 -6.05 -7.08 3.62
C ARG A 256 -7.02 -6.17 4.38
N LEU A 257 -6.63 -4.95 4.71
CA LEU A 257 -7.52 -3.97 5.37
C LEU A 257 -8.65 -3.55 4.44
N GLU A 258 -8.38 -3.38 3.14
CA GLU A 258 -9.40 -3.12 2.13
C GLU A 258 -10.41 -4.27 2.05
N SER A 259 -9.94 -5.52 1.98
CA SER A 259 -10.82 -6.71 1.99
C SER A 259 -11.66 -6.81 3.26
N ILE A 260 -11.08 -6.53 4.43
CA ILE A 260 -11.83 -6.51 5.70
C ILE A 260 -12.91 -5.41 5.66
N LYS A 261 -12.58 -4.21 5.16
CA LYS A 261 -13.54 -3.11 5.02
C LYS A 261 -14.72 -3.53 4.13
N GLU A 262 -14.46 -4.10 2.96
CA GLU A 262 -15.50 -4.59 2.06
C GLU A 262 -16.38 -5.67 2.71
N ALA A 263 -15.77 -6.62 3.43
CA ALA A 263 -16.50 -7.67 4.12
C ALA A 263 -17.40 -7.12 5.25
N VAL A 264 -16.94 -6.12 6.01
CA VAL A 264 -17.75 -5.44 7.03
C VAL A 264 -18.91 -4.68 6.38
N GLU A 265 -18.66 -3.99 5.26
CA GLU A 265 -19.72 -3.29 4.51
C GLU A 265 -20.77 -4.25 3.93
N ALA A 266 -20.35 -5.41 3.41
CA ALA A 266 -21.24 -6.44 2.92
C ALA A 266 -22.14 -7.00 4.05
N LYS A 267 -21.56 -7.30 5.22
CA LYS A 267 -22.32 -7.75 6.39
C LYS A 267 -23.33 -6.71 6.86
N ARG A 268 -22.96 -5.43 6.84
CA ARG A 268 -23.89 -4.34 7.14
C ARG A 268 -25.05 -4.32 6.15
N LYS A 269 -24.79 -4.37 4.84
CA LYS A 269 -25.84 -4.40 3.81
C LYS A 269 -26.77 -5.62 3.98
N LEU A 270 -26.22 -6.77 4.37
CA LEU A 270 -27.01 -7.96 4.64
C LEU A 270 -27.89 -7.79 5.88
N ALA A 271 -27.36 -7.22 6.97
CA ALA A 271 -28.14 -6.90 8.17
C ALA A 271 -29.28 -5.92 7.85
N ASP A 272 -29.02 -4.90 7.04
CA ASP A 272 -30.04 -3.97 6.54
C ASP A 272 -31.14 -4.77 5.81
N ASN A 273 -30.75 -5.60 4.83
CA ASN A 273 -31.70 -6.39 4.02
C ASN A 273 -32.51 -7.42 4.82
N ILE A 274 -31.92 -8.07 5.83
CA ILE A 274 -32.64 -9.02 6.70
C ILE A 274 -33.78 -8.32 7.43
N ALA A 275 -33.53 -7.10 7.93
CA ALA A 275 -34.56 -6.25 8.53
C ALA A 275 -35.64 -5.87 7.50
N TYR A 276 -35.30 -5.68 6.23
CA TYR A 276 -36.28 -5.42 5.15
C TYR A 276 -37.14 -6.64 4.79
N MET A 277 -36.56 -7.85 4.70
CA MET A 277 -37.26 -9.03 4.16
C MET A 277 -38.16 -9.75 5.17
N HIS A 278 -37.95 -9.60 6.48
CA HIS A 278 -38.74 -10.26 7.51
C HIS A 278 -39.82 -9.37 8.15
N ILE A 279 -40.04 -8.16 7.63
CA ILE A 279 -41.29 -7.44 7.89
C ILE A 279 -42.37 -8.18 7.11
N PRO A 280 -43.34 -8.86 7.76
CA PRO A 280 -44.46 -9.40 7.03
C PRO A 280 -45.13 -8.22 6.32
N GLN A 281 -45.25 -8.26 4.98
CA GLN A 281 -46.26 -7.43 4.34
C GLN A 281 -47.57 -7.74 5.05
N SER A 282 -48.13 -6.71 5.70
CA SER A 282 -49.33 -6.80 6.49
C SER A 282 -50.39 -7.68 5.83
N GLY A 283 -50.98 -8.59 6.61
CA GLY A 283 -52.27 -9.17 6.31
C GLY A 283 -52.27 -10.63 5.88
N LYS A 284 -52.20 -11.53 6.85
CA LYS A 284 -53.27 -12.49 7.22
C LYS A 284 -52.64 -13.67 7.96
N GLN A 285 -52.96 -13.78 9.24
CA GLN A 285 -52.89 -15.05 9.94
C GLN A 285 -53.71 -16.08 9.17
N THR A 286 -53.15 -17.26 8.91
CA THR A 286 -53.91 -18.50 8.91
C THR A 286 -53.06 -19.58 9.56
N ALA A 287 -53.69 -20.30 10.47
CA ALA A 287 -53.11 -21.38 11.25
C ALA A 287 -53.15 -22.71 10.50
N ALA A 288 -52.36 -23.64 11.02
CA ALA A 288 -52.42 -25.11 10.95
C ALA A 288 -51.65 -25.88 9.84
N ALA A 289 -50.61 -26.56 10.33
CA ALA A 289 -50.21 -27.97 10.17
C ALA A 289 -49.65 -28.52 8.82
N GLY A 290 -48.44 -29.10 8.92
CA GLY A 290 -47.85 -30.08 7.99
C GLY A 290 -46.30 -30.09 8.01
N PRO A 291 -45.59 -31.23 8.16
CA PRO A 291 -44.12 -31.28 8.23
C PRO A 291 -43.45 -31.02 6.85
N PRO A 292 -42.16 -30.63 6.81
CA PRO A 292 -41.53 -30.08 5.61
C PRO A 292 -40.84 -31.15 4.76
N GLU A 293 -41.05 -31.09 3.43
CA GLU A 293 -40.14 -31.75 2.50
C GLU A 293 -39.97 -30.93 1.21
N GLY A 294 -38.71 -30.68 0.82
CA GLY A 294 -38.35 -30.23 -0.54
C GLY A 294 -38.22 -28.73 -0.82
N ALA A 295 -37.30 -28.03 -0.15
CA ALA A 295 -36.90 -26.66 -0.53
C ALA A 295 -36.06 -26.64 -1.82
N LYS A 296 -36.69 -26.35 -2.97
CA LYS A 296 -36.08 -25.77 -4.19
C LYS A 296 -37.06 -25.34 -5.32
N PRO A 297 -38.34 -25.78 -5.41
CA PRO A 297 -39.25 -25.25 -6.45
C PRO A 297 -39.94 -23.91 -6.12
N ALA A 298 -39.96 -23.51 -4.84
CA ALA A 298 -40.84 -22.44 -4.36
C ALA A 298 -40.48 -21.03 -4.88
N VAL A 299 -39.18 -20.72 -5.02
CA VAL A 299 -38.72 -19.37 -5.39
C VAL A 299 -38.97 -19.07 -6.86
N ASP A 300 -38.69 -20.01 -7.77
CA ASP A 300 -38.93 -19.81 -9.20
C ASP A 300 -40.44 -19.82 -9.53
N LYS A 301 -41.26 -20.55 -8.77
CA LYS A 301 -42.73 -20.54 -8.93
C LYS A 301 -43.34 -19.23 -8.44
N ALA A 302 -42.92 -18.74 -7.26
CA ALA A 302 -43.37 -17.47 -6.70
C ALA A 302 -43.01 -16.28 -7.60
N ARG A 303 -41.78 -16.27 -8.15
CA ARG A 303 -41.31 -15.17 -9.00
C ARG A 303 -41.95 -15.17 -10.39
N ARG A 304 -42.25 -16.37 -10.95
CA ARG A 304 -43.08 -16.50 -12.16
C ARG A 304 -44.51 -16.02 -11.92
N GLN A 305 -45.08 -16.27 -10.74
CA GLN A 305 -46.41 -15.78 -10.38
C GLN A 305 -46.43 -14.26 -10.18
N GLN A 306 -45.38 -13.67 -9.59
CA GLN A 306 -45.24 -12.22 -9.46
C GLN A 306 -45.17 -11.53 -10.83
N CYS A 307 -44.29 -11.97 -11.73
CA CYS A 307 -44.20 -11.37 -13.07
C CYS A 307 -45.52 -11.48 -13.85
N LYS A 308 -46.26 -12.60 -13.71
CA LYS A 308 -47.56 -12.79 -14.36
C LYS A 308 -48.68 -11.88 -13.83
N GLN A 309 -48.53 -11.31 -12.62
CA GLN A 309 -49.54 -10.40 -12.05
C GLN A 309 -49.56 -9.03 -12.73
N HIS A 310 -48.47 -8.64 -13.41
CA HIS A 310 -48.37 -7.34 -14.07
C HIS A 310 -49.02 -7.31 -15.46
N LYS A 311 -49.49 -8.46 -15.98
CA LYS A 311 -50.26 -8.59 -17.24
C LYS A 311 -49.71 -7.72 -18.38
N ASP A 312 -50.51 -6.75 -18.86
CA ASP A 312 -50.29 -5.80 -19.96
C ASP A 312 -49.60 -4.47 -19.51
N ASN A 313 -49.21 -4.35 -18.23
CA ASN A 313 -48.50 -3.19 -17.69
C ASN A 313 -46.97 -3.31 -17.78
N LYS A 314 -46.42 -2.77 -18.87
CA LYS A 314 -44.98 -2.75 -19.17
C LYS A 314 -44.13 -2.12 -18.06
N THR A 315 -44.54 -0.96 -17.55
CA THR A 315 -43.76 -0.19 -16.57
C THR A 315 -43.63 -0.93 -15.25
N ALA A 316 -44.71 -1.59 -14.80
CA ALA A 316 -44.68 -2.41 -13.59
C ALA A 316 -43.82 -3.67 -13.78
N CYS A 317 -43.90 -4.32 -14.94
CA CYS A 317 -43.11 -5.50 -15.28
C CYS A 317 -41.59 -5.24 -15.25
N GLU A 318 -41.14 -4.14 -15.87
CA GLU A 318 -39.72 -3.80 -15.96
C GLU A 318 -39.14 -3.38 -14.60
N ASN A 319 -39.94 -2.70 -13.77
CA ASN A 319 -39.53 -2.29 -12.42
C ASN A 319 -39.27 -3.50 -11.49
N ASP A 320 -40.06 -4.56 -11.63
CA ASP A 320 -39.90 -5.80 -10.85
C ASP A 320 -38.90 -6.79 -11.48
N LYS A 321 -38.09 -6.31 -12.43
CA LYS A 321 -36.99 -7.04 -13.08
C LYS A 321 -37.47 -8.27 -13.88
N CYS A 322 -38.68 -8.20 -14.40
CA CYS A 322 -39.26 -9.15 -15.35
C CYS A 322 -39.08 -8.61 -16.78
N GLN A 323 -39.18 -9.48 -17.79
CA GLN A 323 -39.01 -9.14 -19.21
C GLN A 323 -40.37 -8.91 -19.88
N TRP A 324 -40.46 -7.81 -20.64
CA TRP A 324 -41.63 -7.48 -21.45
C TRP A 324 -41.50 -8.02 -22.87
N GLU A 325 -42.39 -8.93 -23.29
CA GLU A 325 -42.38 -9.49 -24.65
C GLU A 325 -43.79 -9.51 -25.23
N GLY A 326 -44.00 -8.89 -26.40
CA GLY A 326 -45.23 -9.08 -27.18
C GLY A 326 -46.53 -8.73 -26.46
N LYS A 327 -46.48 -7.77 -25.51
CA LYS A 327 -47.57 -7.33 -24.61
C LYS A 327 -47.78 -8.16 -23.33
N ASP A 328 -46.90 -9.11 -23.04
CA ASP A 328 -46.95 -9.91 -21.81
C ASP A 328 -45.65 -9.82 -20.98
N CYS A 329 -45.80 -9.86 -19.66
CA CYS A 329 -44.70 -9.90 -18.70
C CYS A 329 -44.25 -11.34 -18.36
N LYS A 330 -42.96 -11.65 -18.58
CA LYS A 330 -42.36 -12.97 -18.31
C LYS A 330 -41.11 -12.89 -17.44
N TYR A 331 -40.87 -13.92 -16.63
CA TYR A 331 -39.66 -14.01 -15.80
C TYR A 331 -38.48 -14.61 -16.59
N SER A 332 -37.36 -13.88 -16.70
CA SER A 332 -36.12 -14.37 -17.32
C SER A 332 -34.92 -14.26 -16.36
N ARG A 333 -34.24 -15.38 -16.11
CA ARG A 333 -33.17 -15.50 -15.09
C ARG A 333 -31.86 -14.81 -15.50
N PHE A 334 -31.68 -14.51 -16.79
CA PHE A 334 -30.42 -14.04 -17.38
C PHE A 334 -30.08 -12.55 -17.13
N LEU A 335 -31.04 -11.69 -16.75
CA LEU A 335 -30.82 -10.23 -16.64
C LEU A 335 -30.29 -9.77 -15.27
N VAL A 336 -30.42 -10.59 -14.22
CA VAL A 336 -29.97 -10.24 -12.86
C VAL A 336 -28.44 -10.16 -12.76
N SER A 337 -27.70 -10.83 -13.64
CA SER A 337 -26.24 -10.89 -13.61
C SER A 337 -25.52 -9.71 -14.28
N LYS A 338 -26.17 -8.95 -15.18
CA LYS A 338 -25.47 -7.95 -16.03
C LYS A 338 -25.35 -6.52 -15.47
N LYS A 339 -26.08 -6.14 -14.40
CA LYS A 339 -26.08 -4.74 -13.89
C LYS A 339 -25.09 -4.44 -12.74
N LEU A 340 -24.20 -5.36 -12.38
CA LEU A 340 -23.21 -5.13 -11.31
C LEU A 340 -21.99 -4.23 -11.62
N PRO A 341 -21.58 -3.88 -12.87
CA PRO A 341 -20.26 -3.26 -13.07
C PRO A 341 -20.20 -1.71 -13.15
N LEU A 342 -21.29 -0.95 -12.93
CA LEU A 342 -21.33 0.49 -13.28
C LEU A 342 -21.27 1.50 -12.11
N ILE A 343 -20.95 1.11 -10.88
CA ILE A 343 -20.93 2.04 -9.71
C ILE A 343 -19.56 2.04 -9.00
N SER A 344 -18.46 1.93 -9.75
CA SER A 344 -17.11 1.79 -9.18
C SER A 344 -16.23 3.05 -9.21
N SER A 345 -16.72 4.21 -9.66
CA SER A 345 -15.80 5.32 -10.08
C SER A 345 -15.98 6.69 -9.38
N ALA A 346 -16.57 6.79 -8.17
CA ALA A 346 -16.77 8.13 -7.56
C ALA A 346 -16.46 8.32 -6.06
N PHE A 347 -15.89 7.35 -5.33
CA PHE A 347 -15.87 7.43 -3.84
C PHE A 347 -14.51 7.32 -3.14
N MET A 348 -13.40 7.72 -3.77
CA MET A 348 -12.06 7.68 -3.14
C MET A 348 -11.68 8.93 -2.31
N GLY A 349 -12.50 9.99 -2.23
CA GLY A 349 -12.04 11.30 -1.73
C GLY A 349 -12.42 11.75 -0.30
N LEU A 350 -13.24 11.04 0.48
CA LEU A 350 -13.90 11.67 1.65
C LEU A 350 -14.04 10.82 2.94
N TYR A 351 -13.36 9.68 3.06
CA TYR A 351 -13.74 8.66 4.04
C TYR A 351 -12.90 8.54 5.32
N HIS A 352 -12.02 9.50 5.64
CA HIS A 352 -11.12 9.33 6.79
C HIS A 352 -11.63 9.82 8.16
N PHE A 353 -12.79 10.49 8.28
CA PHE A 353 -13.23 10.98 9.61
C PHE A 353 -14.72 10.89 9.97
N LYS A 354 -15.63 10.57 9.04
CA LYS A 354 -17.08 10.56 9.36
C LYS A 354 -17.77 9.18 9.40
N TYR A 355 -17.14 8.12 8.89
CA TYR A 355 -17.84 6.85 8.67
C TYR A 355 -17.69 5.77 9.77
N TYR A 356 -16.78 5.98 10.73
CA TYR A 356 -16.58 5.07 11.87
C TYR A 356 -17.74 5.06 12.87
N SER A 357 -18.66 6.04 12.78
CA SER A 357 -19.77 6.20 13.72
C SER A 357 -21.02 5.40 13.33
N THR A 358 -21.25 5.17 12.04
CA THR A 358 -22.60 4.82 11.56
C THR A 358 -22.88 3.32 11.40
N ILE A 359 -21.84 2.46 11.42
CA ILE A 359 -21.98 0.99 11.31
C ILE A 359 -22.01 0.32 12.71
N ARG A 360 -21.95 1.10 13.78
CA ARG A 360 -21.63 0.61 15.14
C ARG A 360 -22.84 0.29 16.04
N ILE A 361 -24.07 0.32 15.51
CA ILE A 361 -25.24 0.64 16.33
C ILE A 361 -26.25 -0.51 16.58
N PHE A 362 -26.31 -1.59 15.79
CA PHE A 362 -27.60 -2.29 15.71
C PHE A 362 -27.90 -3.53 16.57
N LEU A 363 -27.08 -3.92 17.54
CA LEU A 363 -27.02 -5.36 17.83
C LEU A 363 -27.23 -5.92 19.23
N ASN A 364 -27.86 -5.22 20.19
CA ASN A 364 -28.35 -5.93 21.39
C ASN A 364 -29.47 -5.26 22.22
N HIS A 365 -30.32 -4.39 21.66
CA HIS A 365 -31.54 -3.93 22.36
C HIS A 365 -32.79 -4.15 21.54
N ILE A 366 -33.11 -5.43 21.37
CA ILE A 366 -34.47 -5.94 21.49
C ILE A 366 -34.38 -7.06 22.54
#